data_AF-A0A7J6JQU2-F1
#
_entry.id   AF-A0A7J6JQU2-F1
#
_cell.length_a   1.000
_cell.length_b   1.000
_cell.length_c   1.000
_cell.angle_alpha   90.00
_cell.angle_beta   90.00
_cell.angle_gamma   90.00
#
_symmetry.space_group_name_H-M   'P 1'
#
loop_
_entity.id
_entity.type
_entity.pdbx_description
1 polymer ?
#
loop_
_entity_poly.entity_id
_entity_poly.type
_entity_poly.pdbx_seq_one_letter_code
_entity_poly.pdbx_strand_id
1 'polypeptide(L)'
;MDLADMGSITAAVDWLKTQEERLDLLIHNAAAATWSTESVGAGWEPHMAVNFIGPFALTNRLLPLLQSAAAEKDADVRIVTLTSTAQVAMLPSGFKFPFTSPDCLRSPVLSHP
;
A
#
# COMPACT_ATOMS: atom_id res chain seq x y z
N MET A 1 4.16 4.21 -12.99
CA MET A 1 4.53 4.25 -11.56
C MET A 1 4.52 2.83 -11.03
N ASP A 2 5.55 2.45 -10.29
CA ASP A 2 5.67 1.18 -9.57
C ASP A 2 5.68 1.47 -8.06
N LEU A 3 4.80 0.83 -7.29
CA LEU A 3 4.67 1.05 -5.85
C LEU A 3 5.70 0.27 -5.01
N ALA A 4 6.40 -0.70 -5.59
CA ALA A 4 7.50 -1.40 -4.93
C ALA A 4 8.84 -0.61 -5.01
N ASP A 5 8.89 0.45 -5.82
CA ASP A 5 10.08 1.28 -6.04
C ASP A 5 9.86 2.73 -5.57
N MET A 6 10.61 3.12 -4.53
CA MET A 6 10.57 4.48 -3.97
C MET A 6 11.05 5.55 -4.95
N GLY A 7 11.94 5.20 -5.89
CA GLY A 7 12.37 6.08 -6.98
C GLY A 7 11.21 6.38 -7.93
N SER A 8 10.50 5.33 -8.36
CA SER A 8 9.30 5.45 -9.20
C SER A 8 8.20 6.29 -8.54
N ILE A 9 7.94 6.08 -7.24
CA ILE A 9 6.97 6.89 -6.47
C ILE A 9 7.40 8.35 -6.42
N THR A 10 8.68 8.61 -6.13
CA THR A 10 9.20 9.99 -6.03
C THR A 10 9.06 10.70 -7.37
N ALA A 11 9.47 10.06 -8.47
CA ALA A 11 9.35 10.63 -9.81
C ALA A 11 7.89 10.93 -10.18
N ALA A 12 6.96 10.04 -9.84
CA ALA A 12 5.53 10.25 -10.10
C ALA A 12 4.94 11.41 -9.29
N VAL A 13 5.30 11.51 -7.99
CA VAL A 13 4.85 12.62 -7.14
C VAL A 13 5.41 13.94 -7.62
N ASP A 14 6.72 13.99 -7.91
CA ASP A 14 7.38 15.22 -8.33
C ASP A 14 6.78 15.71 -9.64
N TRP A 15 6.57 14.81 -10.61
CA TRP A 15 5.85 15.13 -11.83
C TRP A 15 4.43 15.65 -11.57
N LEU A 16 3.65 15.00 -10.71
CA LEU A 16 2.28 15.45 -10.43
C LEU A 16 2.25 16.85 -9.81
N LYS A 17 3.20 17.14 -8.91
CA LYS A 17 3.35 18.46 -8.28
C LYS A 17 3.75 19.57 -9.26
N THR A 18 4.27 19.25 -10.45
CA THR A 18 4.48 20.26 -11.49
C THR A 18 3.24 20.48 -12.35
N GLN A 19 2.28 19.56 -12.33
CA GLN A 19 1.04 19.65 -13.12
C GLN A 19 -0.11 20.25 -12.31
N GLU A 20 -0.16 19.95 -11.01
CA GLU A 20 -1.32 20.25 -10.15
C GLU A 20 -0.89 20.89 -8.83
N GLU A 21 -1.66 21.86 -8.36
CA GLU A 21 -1.47 22.54 -7.07
C GLU A 21 -2.37 21.98 -5.96
N ARG A 22 -3.28 21.07 -6.32
CA ARG A 22 -4.27 20.46 -5.42
C ARG A 22 -4.56 19.01 -5.81
N LEU A 23 -5.01 18.21 -4.84
CA LEU A 23 -5.47 16.84 -5.07
C LEU A 23 -6.72 16.58 -4.24
N ASP A 24 -7.87 16.39 -4.89
CA ASP A 24 -9.15 16.17 -4.18
C ASP A 24 -9.38 14.69 -3.81
N LEU A 25 -8.85 13.77 -4.61
CA LEU A 25 -9.11 12.34 -4.45
C LEU A 25 -7.85 11.51 -4.67
N LEU A 26 -7.50 10.68 -3.68
CA LEU A 26 -6.46 9.67 -3.79
C LEU A 26 -7.08 8.29 -3.58
N ILE A 27 -6.97 7.42 -4.58
CA ILE A 27 -7.49 6.04 -4.50
C ILE A 27 -6.32 5.06 -4.56
N HIS A 28 -6.05 4.38 -3.45
CA HIS A 28 -5.14 3.24 -3.41
C HIS A 28 -5.90 1.99 -3.84
N ASN A 29 -5.87 1.72 -5.14
CA ASN A 29 -6.47 0.53 -5.76
C ASN A 29 -5.44 -0.52 -6.17
N ALA A 30 -4.22 -0.11 -6.51
CA ALA A 30 -3.19 -1.04 -6.97
C ALA A 30 -2.81 -2.01 -5.86
N ALA A 31 -2.73 -3.29 -6.21
CA ALA A 31 -2.32 -4.35 -5.31
C ALA A 31 -1.54 -5.45 -6.05
N ALA A 32 -0.58 -6.06 -5.36
CA ALA A 32 0.04 -7.32 -5.72
C ALA A 32 -0.65 -8.46 -4.98
N ALA A 33 -0.86 -9.56 -5.71
CA ALA A 33 -1.23 -10.87 -5.17
C ALA A 33 -0.36 -11.90 -5.89
N THR A 34 0.63 -12.45 -5.19
CA THR A 34 1.67 -13.29 -5.80
C THR A 34 2.03 -14.47 -4.91
N TRP A 35 2.49 -15.55 -5.52
CA TRP A 35 3.07 -16.71 -4.80
C TRP A 35 4.58 -16.57 -4.60
N SER A 36 5.21 -15.54 -5.18
CA SER A 36 6.64 -15.33 -5.05
C SER A 36 7.00 -14.97 -3.60
N THR A 37 8.05 -15.60 -3.10
CA THR A 37 8.69 -15.27 -1.83
C THR A 37 9.94 -14.42 -2.02
N GLU A 38 10.25 -14.02 -3.26
CA GLU A 38 11.39 -13.16 -3.55
C GLU A 38 11.10 -11.73 -3.10
N SER A 39 12.07 -11.11 -2.43
CA SER A 39 11.95 -9.72 -2.00
C SER A 39 12.02 -8.75 -3.17
N VAL A 40 11.37 -7.59 -3.02
CA VAL A 40 11.36 -6.49 -4.00
C VAL A 40 11.88 -5.19 -3.37
N GLY A 41 12.30 -4.25 -4.23
CA GLY A 41 12.77 -2.93 -3.79
C GLY A 41 13.92 -3.02 -2.78
N ALA A 42 13.74 -2.43 -1.60
CA ALA A 42 14.73 -2.41 -0.52
C ALA A 42 14.82 -3.74 0.28
N GLY A 43 14.37 -4.86 -0.28
CA GLY A 43 14.33 -6.16 0.39
C GLY A 43 12.99 -6.47 1.08
N TRP A 44 11.90 -5.82 0.66
CA TRP A 44 10.58 -6.01 1.24
C TRP A 44 9.87 -7.22 0.66
N GLU A 45 8.98 -7.81 1.46
CA GLU A 45 8.02 -8.79 0.98
C GLU A 45 7.07 -8.12 -0.07
N PRO A 46 6.78 -8.77 -1.21
CA PRO A 46 6.02 -8.17 -2.32
C PRO A 46 4.67 -7.53 -1.95
N HIS A 47 3.84 -8.21 -1.15
CA HIS A 47 2.53 -7.67 -0.75
C HIS A 47 2.70 -6.47 0.17
N MET A 48 3.64 -6.53 1.12
CA MET A 48 3.96 -5.40 1.98
C MET A 48 4.48 -4.20 1.20
N ALA A 49 5.34 -4.44 0.20
CA ALA A 49 5.88 -3.39 -0.65
C ALA A 49 4.76 -2.66 -1.42
N VAL A 50 3.94 -3.40 -2.16
CA VAL A 50 2.94 -2.83 -3.09
C VAL A 50 1.65 -2.40 -2.40
N ASN A 51 1.15 -3.19 -1.45
CA ASN A 51 -0.20 -3.01 -0.88
C ASN A 51 -0.20 -2.10 0.35
N PHE A 52 0.98 -1.82 0.93
CA PHE A 52 1.08 -1.05 2.16
C PHE A 52 2.17 0.03 2.11
N ILE A 53 3.44 -0.34 1.95
CA ILE A 53 4.57 0.60 2.05
C ILE A 53 4.53 1.64 0.93
N GLY A 54 4.30 1.22 -0.31
CA GLY A 54 4.14 2.10 -1.46
C GLY A 54 2.99 3.12 -1.28
N PRO A 55 1.75 2.67 -1.04
CA PRO A 55 0.61 3.54 -0.73
C PRO A 55 0.87 4.50 0.44
N PHE A 56 1.51 4.03 1.51
CA PHE A 56 1.91 4.86 2.64
C PHE A 56 2.88 5.97 2.22
N ALA A 57 3.96 5.62 1.51
CA ALA A 57 4.94 6.57 1.01
C ALA A 57 4.31 7.59 0.03
N LEU A 58 3.49 7.11 -0.90
CA LEU A 58 2.77 7.93 -1.87
C LEU A 58 1.86 8.95 -1.17
N THR A 59 1.04 8.50 -0.20
CA THR A 59 0.14 9.38 0.56
C THR A 59 0.90 10.48 1.29
N ASN A 60 1.96 10.13 2.02
CA ASN A 60 2.74 11.10 2.79
C ASN A 60 3.36 12.16 1.88
N ARG A 61 3.82 11.78 0.69
CA ARG A 61 4.43 12.71 -0.27
C ARG A 61 3.41 13.60 -0.98
N LEU A 62 2.18 13.11 -1.19
CA LEU A 62 1.06 13.87 -1.77
C LEU A 62 0.27 14.68 -0.74
N LEU A 63 0.54 14.50 0.56
CA LEU A 63 -0.17 15.16 1.64
C LEU A 63 -0.26 16.70 1.48
N PRO A 64 0.79 17.42 1.02
CA PRO A 64 0.67 18.86 0.79
C PRO A 64 -0.41 19.24 -0.24
N LEU A 65 -0.57 18.48 -1.32
CA LEU A 65 -1.60 18.74 -2.35
C LEU A 65 -3.02 18.43 -1.82
N LEU A 66 -3.14 17.36 -1.03
CA LEU A 66 -4.40 17.00 -0.36
C LEU A 66 -4.81 18.07 0.66
N GLN A 67 -3.85 18.58 1.43
CA GLN A 67 -4.08 19.65 2.42
C GLN A 67 -4.42 20.98 1.74
N SER A 68 -3.77 21.29 0.61
CA SER A 68 -4.10 22.45 -0.23
C SER A 68 -5.56 22.40 -0.68
N ALA A 69 -6.00 21.27 -1.25
CA ALA A 69 -7.40 21.06 -1.63
C ALA A 69 -8.36 21.20 -0.43
N ALA A 70 -8.00 20.63 0.72
CA ALA A 70 -8.84 20.63 1.91
C ALA A 70 -8.99 22.00 2.58
N ALA A 71 -8.12 22.96 2.27
CA ALA A 71 -8.20 24.32 2.79
C ALA A 71 -9.23 25.19 2.04
N GLU A 72 -9.72 24.75 0.88
CA GLU A 72 -10.74 25.46 0.13
C GLU A 72 -12.11 25.41 0.83
N LYS A 73 -12.92 26.44 0.59
CA LYS A 73 -14.29 26.50 1.13
C LYS A 73 -15.14 25.40 0.47
N ASP A 74 -15.89 24.68 1.29
CA ASP A 74 -16.80 23.60 0.87
C ASP A 74 -16.09 22.39 0.22
N ALA A 75 -14.79 22.19 0.50
CA ALA A 75 -14.00 21.08 -0.04
C ALA A 75 -14.46 19.70 0.51
N ASP A 76 -14.43 18.69 -0.36
CA ASP A 76 -14.58 17.27 -0.01
C ASP A 76 -13.36 16.48 -0.52
N VAL A 77 -12.35 16.35 0.34
CA VAL A 77 -11.09 15.66 0.01
C VAL A 77 -11.08 14.27 0.64
N ARG A 78 -10.74 13.26 -0.16
CA ARG A 78 -10.83 11.86 0.27
C ARG A 78 -9.58 11.07 -0.09
N ILE A 79 -9.19 10.20 0.85
CA ILE A 79 -8.26 9.10 0.60
C ILE A 79 -9.06 7.80 0.74
N VAL A 80 -9.10 7.00 -0.32
CA VAL A 80 -9.81 5.73 -0.36
C VAL A 80 -8.79 4.62 -0.53
N THR A 81 -8.74 3.69 0.42
CA THR A 81 -7.84 2.53 0.37
C THR A 81 -8.66 1.27 0.19
N LEU A 82 -8.45 0.57 -0.92
CA LEU A 82 -9.08 -0.72 -1.16
C LEU A 82 -8.33 -1.81 -0.38
N THR A 83 -9.09 -2.73 0.18
CA THR A 83 -8.58 -3.90 0.89
C THR A 83 -9.36 -5.14 0.46
N SER A 84 -9.03 -6.29 1.04
CA SER A 84 -9.73 -7.54 0.78
C SER A 84 -9.95 -8.33 2.07
N THR A 85 -10.63 -9.46 1.95
CA THR A 85 -10.75 -10.46 3.02
C THR A 85 -9.71 -11.57 2.89
N ALA A 86 -8.74 -11.47 1.98
CA ALA A 86 -7.79 -12.56 1.69
C ALA A 86 -7.01 -13.01 2.93
N GLN A 87 -6.61 -12.07 3.80
CA GLN A 87 -5.90 -12.36 5.05
C GLN A 87 -6.68 -13.26 6.04
N VAL A 88 -8.00 -13.36 5.90
CA VAL A 88 -8.83 -14.29 6.69
C VAL A 88 -9.34 -15.46 5.86
N ALA A 89 -9.64 -15.24 4.58
CA ALA A 89 -10.22 -16.25 3.69
C ALA A 89 -9.20 -17.29 3.22
N MET A 90 -7.91 -16.97 3.17
CA MET A 90 -6.86 -17.88 2.67
C MET A 90 -6.19 -18.71 3.78
N LEU A 91 -6.70 -18.62 5.01
CA LEU A 91 -6.17 -19.32 6.17
C LEU A 91 -7.22 -20.28 6.74
N PRO A 92 -6.79 -21.39 7.37
CA PRO A 92 -7.72 -22.28 8.07
C PRO A 92 -8.60 -21.53 9.08
N SER A 93 -9.84 -21.97 9.23
CA SER A 93 -10.76 -21.39 10.22
C SER A 93 -10.15 -21.44 11.63
N GLY A 94 -10.17 -20.30 12.32
CA GLY A 94 -9.59 -20.17 13.66
C GLY A 94 -8.06 -20.11 13.70
N PHE A 95 -7.38 -19.97 12.55
CA PHE A 95 -5.93 -19.78 12.49
C PHE A 95 -5.53 -18.53 13.30
N LYS A 96 -4.61 -18.71 14.24
CA LYS A 96 -4.05 -17.63 15.06
C LYS A 96 -2.65 -17.33 14.60
N PHE A 97 -2.36 -16.07 14.32
CA PHE A 97 -1.00 -15.62 14.09
C PHE A 97 -0.24 -15.53 15.42
N PRO A 98 0.77 -16.38 15.66
CA PRO A 98 1.60 -16.27 16.85
C PRO A 98 2.70 -15.22 16.59
N PHE A 99 2.43 -13.95 16.91
CA PHE A 99 3.44 -12.88 16.79
C PHE A 99 4.49 -12.89 17.92
N THR A 100 4.49 -13.93 18.75
CA THR A 100 5.44 -14.13 19.84
C THR A 100 6.74 -14.79 19.38
N SER A 101 6.80 -15.29 18.14
CA SER A 101 7.98 -15.96 17.57
C SER A 101 7.98 -15.83 16.04
N PRO A 102 9.16 -15.76 15.38
CA PRO A 102 9.26 -15.81 13.91
C PRO A 102 8.99 -17.21 13.32
N ASP A 103 8.60 -18.20 14.12
CA ASP A 103 8.39 -19.59 13.65
C ASP A 103 7.36 -19.69 12.52
N CYS A 104 6.35 -18.82 12.50
CA CYS A 104 5.35 -18.75 11.42
C CYS A 104 5.97 -18.40 10.04
N LEU A 105 7.15 -17.78 10.03
CA LEU A 105 7.91 -17.47 8.80
C LEU A 105 8.76 -18.67 8.33
N ARG A 106 9.03 -19.64 9.21
CA ARG A 106 9.88 -20.80 8.93
C ARG A 106 9.08 -22.04 8.52
N SER A 107 7.84 -22.14 8.99
CA SER A 107 6.91 -23.21 8.66
C SER A 107 5.66 -22.61 8.02
N PRO A 108 5.69 -22.32 6.70
CA PRO A 108 4.57 -21.67 6.04
C PRO A 108 3.35 -22.58 6.09
N VAL A 109 2.21 -21.97 6.44
CA VAL A 109 0.91 -22.64 6.36
C VAL A 109 0.55 -22.74 4.90
N LEU A 110 0.28 -23.94 4.42
CA LEU A 110 -0.28 -24.12 3.08
C LEU A 110 -1.60 -23.33 3.01
N SER A 111 -1.71 -22.43 2.04
CA SER A 111 -2.93 -21.69 1.78
C SER A 111 -4.11 -22.65 1.70
N HIS A 112 -5.12 -22.42 2.53
CA HIS A 112 -6.37 -23.17 2.46
C HIS A 112 -7.26 -22.52 1.39
N PRO A 113 -8.09 -23.28 0.66
CA PRO A 113 -9.36 -22.71 0.23
C PRO A 113 -10.18 -22.18 1.42
#